data_AF-A0A9P2PYA3-F1
#
_entry.id   AF-A0A9P2PYA3-F1
#
_cell.length_a   1.000
_cell.length_b   1.000
_cell.length_c   1.000
_cell.angle_alpha   90.00
_cell.angle_beta   90.00
_cell.angle_gamma   90.00
#
_symmetry.space_group_name_H-M   'P 1'
#
loop_
_entity.id
_entity.type
_entity.pdbx_description
1 polymer ?
#
loop_
_entity_poly.entity_id
_entity_poly.type
_entity_poly.pdbx_seq_one_letter_code
_entity_poly.pdbx_strand_id
1 'polypeptide(L)' 'NRDEAISVIREYIEIFYNRQRRHSRLGNISPAAFREKYHQMAA' A
#
# COMPACT_ATOMS: atom_id res chain seq x y z
N ASN A 1 -18.75 2.94 17.72
CA ASN A 1 -17.53 3.50 17.12
C ASN A 1 -17.25 2.92 15.73
N ARG A 2 -17.80 3.53 14.68
CA ARG A 2 -17.55 3.15 13.28
C ARG A 2 -16.22 3.71 12.78
N ASP A 3 -15.90 4.94 13.17
CA ASP A 3 -14.73 5.65 12.67
C ASP A 3 -13.42 5.07 13.19
N GLU A 4 -13.41 4.58 14.44
CA GLU A 4 -12.26 3.82 14.98
C GLU A 4 -11.97 2.56 14.17
N ALA A 5 -13.01 1.79 13.81
CA ALA A 5 -12.85 0.59 13.00
C ALA A 5 -12.30 0.92 11.60
N ILE A 6 -12.78 2.01 10.99
CA ILE A 6 -12.25 2.50 9.71
C ILE A 6 -10.78 2.89 9.85
N SER A 7 -10.41 3.58 10.93
CA SER A 7 -9.03 3.99 11.19
C SER A 7 -8.10 2.79 11.28
N VAL A 8 -8.46 1.79 12.10
CA VAL A 8 -7.66 0.56 12.28
C VAL A 8 -7.51 -0.21 10.98
N ILE A 9 -8.58 -0.36 10.20
CA ILE A 9 -8.52 -1.06 8.90
C ILE A 9 -7.62 -0.30 7.93
N ARG A 10 -7.73 1.04 7.88
CA ARG A 10 -6.91 1.87 7.00
C ARG A 10 -5.43 1.77 7.35
N GLU A 11 -5.11 1.84 8.64
CA GLU A 11 -3.75 1.67 9.14
C GLU A 11 -3.20 0.29 8.76
N TYR A 12 -3.99 -0.77 8.98
CA TYR A 12 -3.60 -2.11 8.59
C TYR A 12 -3.29 -2.22 7.09
N ILE A 13 -4.16 -1.65 6.25
CA ILE A 13 -4.00 -1.68 4.79
C ILE A 13 -2.70 -0.99 4.36
N GLU A 14 -2.43 0.22 4.84
CA GLU A 14 -1.26 1.00 4.40
C GLU A 14 0.06 0.52 5.02
N ILE A 15 0.05 0.16 6.30
CA ILE A 15 1.28 -0.18 7.03
C ILE A 15 1.71 -1.61 6.77
N PHE A 16 0.76 -2.56 6.71
CA PHE A 16 1.08 -3.98 6.63
C PHE A 16 0.74 -4.57 5.26
N TYR A 17 -0.54 -4.50 4.87
CA TYR A 17 -1.02 -5.23 3.69
C TYR A 17 -0.40 -4.75 2.37
N ASN A 18 -0.41 -3.43 2.12
CA ASN A 18 0.13 -2.83 0.89
C ASN A 18 1.66 -2.98 0.76
N ARG A 19 2.36 -3.26 1.87
CA ARG A 19 3.81 -3.49 1.86
C ARG A 19 4.16 -4.95 1.57
N GLN A 20 3.33 -5.89 2.02
CA GLN A 20 3.59 -7.33 1.90
C GLN A 20 2.97 -7.97 0.64
N ARG A 21 1.76 -7.57 0.24
CA ARG A 21 1.07 -8.18 -0.91
C ARG A 21 1.82 -7.88 -2.21
N ARG A 22 2.10 -8.91 -2.99
CA ARG A 22 2.67 -8.79 -4.35
C ARG A 22 1.57 -8.95 -5.40
N HIS A 23 1.68 -8.20 -6.49
CA HIS A 23 0.69 -8.22 -7.56
C HIS A 23 1.35 -8.38 -8.93
N SER A 24 0.94 -9.39 -9.71
CA SER A 24 1.52 -9.69 -11.03
C SER A 24 1.43 -8.51 -12.00
N ARG A 25 0.28 -7.84 -12.07
CA ARG A 25 0.08 -6.61 -12.87
C ARG A 25 1.06 -5.47 -12.52
N LEU A 26 1.62 -5.44 -11.31
CA LEU A 26 2.59 -4.43 -10.90
C LEU A 26 4.05 -4.86 -11.20
N GLY A 27 4.27 -5.96 -11.92
CA GLY A 27 5.61 -6.55 -12.08
C GLY A 27 6.04 -7.36 -10.85
N ASN A 28 5.06 -7.93 -10.15
CA ASN A 28 5.27 -8.73 -8.94
C ASN A 28 5.97 -7.96 -7.81
N ILE A 29 5.72 -6.67 -7.67
CA ILE A 29 6.14 -5.85 -6.52
C ILE A 29 4.92 -5.46 -5.67
N SER A 30 5.18 -4.94 -4.47
CA SER A 30 4.12 -4.48 -3.59
C SER A 30 3.56 -3.11 -4.03
N PRO A 31 2.29 -2.81 -3.74
CA PRO A 31 1.72 -1.50 -3.97
C PRO A 31 2.56 -0.34 -3.39
N ALA A 32 3.13 -0.52 -2.19
CA ALA A 32 4.01 0.47 -1.60
C ALA A 32 5.28 0.73 -2.43
N ALA A 33 5.96 -0.35 -2.88
CA ALA A 33 7.15 -0.24 -3.72
C ALA A 33 6.84 0.36 -5.10
N PHE A 34 5.68 0.04 -5.66
CA PHE A 34 5.22 0.66 -6.91
C PHE A 34 5.07 2.18 -6.75
N ARG A 35 4.42 2.63 -5.68
CA ARG A 35 4.21 4.06 -5.38
C ARG A 35 5.54 4.79 -5.19
N GLU A 36 6.49 4.18 -4.49
CA GLU A 36 7.85 4.73 -4.31
C GLU A 36 8.56 4.93 -5.65
N LYS A 37 8.59 3.91 -6.51
CA LYS A 37 9.17 4.01 -7.86
C LYS A 37 8.51 5.10 -8.69
N TYR A 38 7.18 5.20 -8.63
CA TYR A 38 6.43 6.23 -9.34
C TYR A 38 6.84 7.64 -8.89
N HIS A 39 6.98 7.87 -7.58
CA HIS A 39 7.42 9.17 -7.05
C HIS A 39 8.87 9.51 -7.41
N GLN A 40 9.77 8.51 -7.44
CA GLN A 40 11.16 8.72 -7.88
C GLN A 40 11.25 9.08 -9.37
N MET A 41 10.35 8.59 -10.21
CA MET A 41 10.30 8.91 -11.65
C MET A 41 9.62 10.25 -11.95
N ALA A 42 8.71 10.69 -11.09
CA ALA A 42 7.97 11.94 -11.26
C ALA A 42 8.68 13.16 -10.65
N ALA A 43 9.75 12.93 -9.90
CA ALA A 43 10.67 13.96 -9.39
C ALA A 43 11.78 14.24 -10.41
#